data_AF-F7ACY1-F1
#
_entry.id   AF-F7ACY1-F1
#
_cell.length_a   1.000
_cell.length_b   1.000
_cell.length_c   1.000
_cell.angle_alpha   90.00
_cell.angle_beta   90.00
_cell.angle_gamma   90.00
#
_symmetry.space_group_name_H-M   'P 1'
#
loop_
_entity.id
_entity.type
_entity.pdbx_description
1 polymer ?
#
loop_
_entity_poly.entity_id
_entity_poly.type
_entity_poly.pdbx_seq_one_letter_code
_entity_poly.pdbx_strand_id
1 'polypeptide(L)'
;MTCLVHILEGWIGVQQLEDYLNFINYLLWVFTPLIVLILPYFTIFLLYLTIIFLHIYKRKNVLKEAYSHNLWDGARKTVATVWDGHAAVWHGYEVHGIEKIPEKGPALIIFYHGAIPIDYYYFMARIFIHTGRTCRVVADHFVFKVPGFSLLLDVFCALHGPREKCVEVLKSGHLLAISPGGVREALLSDETYSIIWGDRKGFAQVAIDAKVPIIPMFTQNIREGFRSLGGTNKECSSRTDR
;
A
#
# COMPACT_ATOMS: atom_id res chain seq x y z
N MET A 1 -7.33 36.77 44.77
CA MET A 1 -7.56 35.72 43.75
C MET A 1 -6.28 35.28 43.04
N THR A 2 -5.30 36.16 42.80
CA THR A 2 -4.02 35.85 42.13
C THR A 2 -3.04 34.97 42.94
N CYS A 3 -2.98 35.11 44.26
CA CYS A 3 -2.08 34.31 45.11
C CYS A 3 -2.49 32.82 45.19
N LEU A 4 -3.80 32.55 45.21
CA LEU A 4 -4.34 31.18 45.21
C LEU A 4 -4.06 30.47 43.88
N VAL A 5 -4.11 31.19 42.75
CA VAL A 5 -3.77 30.66 41.42
C VAL A 5 -2.28 30.32 41.32
N HIS A 6 -1.38 31.20 41.79
CA HIS A 6 0.06 30.90 41.77
C HIS A 6 0.45 29.73 42.69
N ILE A 7 -0.20 29.57 43.84
CA ILE A 7 0.03 28.42 44.72
C ILE A 7 -0.53 27.14 44.07
N LEU A 8 -1.68 27.20 43.40
CA LEU A 8 -2.23 26.08 42.64
C LEU A 8 -1.36 25.71 41.42
N GLU A 9 -0.83 26.67 40.67
CA GLU A 9 0.10 26.44 39.55
C GLU A 9 1.41 25.79 40.02
N GLY A 10 1.93 26.24 41.16
CA GLY A 10 3.12 25.65 41.80
C GLY A 10 2.86 24.26 42.37
N TRP A 11 1.66 23.96 42.88
CA TRP A 11 1.28 22.65 43.43
C TRP A 11 0.90 21.64 42.34
N ILE A 12 0.34 22.10 41.22
CA ILE A 12 0.01 21.28 40.04
C ILE A 12 1.27 21.01 39.18
N GLY A 13 2.41 21.64 39.50
CA GLY A 13 3.67 21.43 38.76
C GLY A 13 3.58 21.89 37.32
N VAL A 14 2.73 22.89 37.02
CA VAL A 14 2.45 23.36 35.65
C VAL A 14 3.72 23.88 34.98
N GLN A 15 4.57 24.62 35.70
CA GLN A 15 5.88 25.07 35.21
C GLN A 15 6.82 23.89 34.91
N GLN A 16 6.79 22.86 35.75
CA GLN A 16 7.61 21.67 35.56
C GLN A 16 7.15 20.88 34.33
N LEU A 17 5.83 20.79 34.10
CA LEU A 17 5.24 20.20 32.91
C LEU A 17 5.59 20.99 31.65
N GLU A 18 5.53 22.32 31.71
CA GLU A 18 5.90 23.21 30.61
C GLU A 18 7.39 23.05 30.25
N ASP A 19 8.27 22.96 31.23
CA ASP A 19 9.70 22.67 31.02
C ASP A 19 9.92 21.28 30.40
N TYR A 20 9.20 20.25 30.86
CA TYR A 20 9.24 18.92 30.25
C TYR A 20 8.76 18.93 28.79
N LEU A 21 7.67 19.63 28.48
CA LEU A 21 7.15 19.76 27.12
C LEU A 21 8.13 20.53 26.23
N ASN A 22 8.72 21.61 26.73
CA ASN A 22 9.75 22.38 26.03
C ASN A 22 11.00 21.53 25.75
N PHE A 23 11.43 20.72 26.72
CA PHE A 23 12.53 19.78 26.54
C PHE A 23 12.21 18.71 25.49
N ILE A 24 11.02 18.11 25.51
CA ILE A 24 10.56 17.15 24.50
C ILE A 24 10.51 17.81 23.12
N ASN A 25 9.98 19.02 23.01
CA ASN A 25 9.92 19.76 21.75
C ASN A 25 11.32 20.06 21.20
N TYR A 26 12.25 20.48 22.06
CA TYR A 26 13.64 20.69 21.68
C TYR A 26 14.30 19.38 21.20
N LEU A 27 14.06 18.28 21.91
CA LEU A 27 14.54 16.95 21.54
C LEU A 27 14.00 16.52 20.16
N LEU A 28 12.70 16.65 19.94
CA LEU A 28 12.05 16.36 18.67
C LEU A 28 12.63 17.22 17.54
N TRP A 29 12.84 18.51 17.77
CA TRP A 29 13.43 19.41 16.79
C TRP A 29 14.86 19.00 16.41
N VAL A 30 15.72 18.69 17.39
CA VAL A 30 17.10 18.23 17.17
C VAL A 30 17.13 16.92 16.37
N PHE A 31 16.20 15.99 16.63
CA PHE A 31 16.14 14.71 15.92
C PHE A 31 15.31 14.74 14.64
N THR A 32 14.60 15.82 14.32
CA THR A 32 13.76 15.93 13.12
C THR A 32 14.53 15.59 11.83
N PRO A 33 15.77 16.07 11.59
CA PRO A 33 16.52 15.69 10.40
C PRO A 33 16.81 14.19 10.31
N LEU A 34 17.11 13.56 11.44
CA LEU A 34 17.36 12.13 11.53
C LEU A 34 16.08 11.33 11.25
N ILE A 35 14.96 11.76 11.83
CA ILE A 35 13.64 11.16 11.60
C ILE A 35 13.34 11.21 10.10
N VAL A 36 13.40 12.38 9.46
CA VAL A 36 13.12 12.56 8.03
C VAL A 36 14.01 11.66 7.16
N LEU A 37 15.27 11.48 7.53
CA LEU A 37 16.19 10.59 6.81
C LEU A 37 15.82 9.12 6.97
N ILE A 38 15.37 8.69 8.15
CA ILE A 38 14.97 7.30 8.43
C ILE A 38 13.62 6.94 7.80
N LEU A 39 12.69 7.91 7.71
CA LEU A 39 11.32 7.68 7.27
C LEU A 39 11.19 6.80 6.01
N PRO A 40 11.88 7.08 4.88
CA PRO A 40 11.74 6.26 3.67
C PRO A 40 12.32 4.84 3.81
N TYR A 41 13.31 4.64 4.69
CA TYR A 41 13.92 3.34 4.92
C TYR A 41 13.09 2.45 5.85
N PHE A 42 12.25 3.04 6.71
CA PHE A 42 11.42 2.28 7.63
C PHE A 42 10.42 1.37 6.91
N THR A 43 9.77 1.87 5.85
CA THR A 43 8.83 1.05 5.05
C THR A 43 9.55 -0.12 4.37
N ILE A 44 10.77 0.09 3.88
CA ILE A 44 11.60 -0.98 3.30
C ILE A 44 12.01 -1.99 4.39
N PHE A 45 12.43 -1.51 5.55
CA PHE A 45 12.76 -2.36 6.68
C PHE A 45 11.56 -3.23 7.10
N LEU A 46 10.36 -2.65 7.20
CA LEU A 46 9.14 -3.39 7.53
C LEU A 46 8.77 -4.42 6.45
N LEU A 47 9.03 -4.12 5.18
CA LEU A 47 8.86 -5.05 4.06
C LEU A 47 9.75 -6.29 4.21
N TYR A 48 11.03 -6.10 4.47
CA TYR A 48 11.95 -7.23 4.68
C TYR A 48 11.67 -7.98 5.98
N LEU A 49 11.24 -7.29 7.04
CA LEU A 49 10.78 -7.93 8.26
C LEU A 49 9.57 -8.84 8.01
N THR A 50 8.63 -8.39 7.16
CA THR A 50 7.49 -9.20 6.71
C THR A 50 7.95 -10.43 5.94
N ILE A 51 8.91 -10.27 5.02
CA ILE A 51 9.48 -11.40 4.26
C ILE A 51 10.12 -12.42 5.20
N ILE A 52 10.94 -11.97 6.16
CA ILE A 52 11.59 -12.85 7.15
C ILE A 52 10.54 -13.58 7.99
N PHE A 53 9.51 -12.85 8.47
CA PHE A 53 8.39 -13.44 9.19
C PHE A 53 7.71 -14.55 8.38
N LEU A 54 7.41 -14.32 7.09
CA LEU A 54 6.77 -15.31 6.23
C LEU A 54 7.65 -16.55 6.03
N HIS A 55 8.96 -16.40 5.89
CA HIS A 55 9.89 -17.52 5.79
C HIS A 55 9.94 -18.34 7.09
N ILE A 56 10.01 -17.68 8.25
CA ILE A 56 9.99 -18.34 9.56
C ILE A 56 8.64 -19.04 9.76
N TYR A 57 7.53 -18.38 9.42
CA TYR A 57 6.19 -18.91 9.54
C TYR A 57 6.01 -20.16 8.69
N LYS A 58 6.41 -20.10 7.41
CA LYS A 58 6.39 -21.26 6.50
C LYS A 58 7.21 -22.40 7.08
N ARG A 59 8.48 -22.14 7.45
CA ARG A 59 9.39 -23.17 7.99
C ARG A 59 8.84 -23.85 9.24
N LYS A 60 8.24 -23.09 10.17
CA LYS A 60 7.65 -23.64 11.40
C LYS A 60 6.37 -24.45 11.14
N ASN A 61 5.64 -24.13 10.08
CA ASN A 61 4.35 -24.74 9.79
C ASN A 61 4.36 -25.74 8.63
N VAL A 62 5.52 -26.07 8.03
CA VAL A 62 5.64 -27.05 6.92
C VAL A 62 4.89 -28.35 7.22
N LEU A 63 5.07 -28.91 8.42
CA LEU A 63 4.41 -30.16 8.80
C LEU A 63 2.89 -29.99 8.98
N LYS A 64 2.41 -28.79 9.34
CA LYS A 64 0.97 -28.51 9.52
C LYS A 64 0.29 -28.09 8.21
N GLU A 65 1.04 -27.53 7.27
CA GLU A 65 0.60 -27.12 5.93
C GLU A 65 0.06 -28.30 5.13
N ALA A 66 0.68 -29.48 5.27
CA ALA A 66 0.20 -30.72 4.65
C ALA A 66 -1.20 -31.18 5.12
N TYR A 67 -1.69 -30.66 6.25
CA TYR A 67 -2.93 -31.10 6.88
C TYR A 67 -4.01 -30.01 7.00
N SER A 68 -3.72 -28.75 6.67
CA SER A 68 -4.72 -27.68 6.81
C SER A 68 -4.51 -26.50 5.85
N HIS A 69 -5.58 -26.15 5.12
CA HIS A 69 -5.59 -25.02 4.19
C HIS A 69 -5.59 -23.64 4.91
N ASN A 70 -6.08 -23.57 6.16
CA ASN A 70 -6.31 -22.30 6.88
C ASN A 70 -5.04 -21.65 7.47
N LEU A 71 -3.86 -22.27 7.35
CA LEU A 71 -2.63 -21.74 7.96
C LEU A 71 -2.16 -20.44 7.32
N TRP A 72 -2.28 -20.36 6.00
CA TRP A 72 -1.90 -19.15 5.27
C TRP A 72 -2.83 -17.98 5.55
N ASP A 73 -4.08 -18.23 5.98
CA ASP A 73 -4.99 -17.17 6.41
C ASP A 73 -4.51 -16.51 7.70
N GLY A 74 -3.93 -17.28 8.62
CA GLY A 74 -3.29 -16.75 9.83
C GLY A 74 -2.12 -15.83 9.49
N ALA A 75 -1.22 -16.25 8.59
CA ALA A 75 -0.12 -15.42 8.12
C ALA A 75 -0.62 -14.14 7.43
N ARG A 76 -1.59 -14.26 6.52
CA ARG A 76 -2.23 -13.12 5.83
C ARG A 76 -2.86 -12.15 6.82
N LYS A 77 -3.55 -12.63 7.86
CA LYS A 77 -4.18 -11.79 8.88
C LYS A 77 -3.16 -11.03 9.71
N THR A 78 -2.06 -11.66 10.09
CA THR A 78 -0.96 -10.99 10.79
C THR A 78 -0.33 -9.92 9.91
N VAL A 79 0.01 -10.27 8.66
CA VAL A 79 0.59 -9.34 7.69
C VAL A 79 -0.36 -8.16 7.44
N ALA A 80 -1.63 -8.42 7.17
CA ALA A 80 -2.65 -7.39 6.96
C ALA A 80 -2.77 -6.47 8.17
N THR A 81 -2.83 -6.99 9.40
CA THR A 81 -2.91 -6.17 10.61
C THR A 81 -1.70 -5.24 10.76
N VAL A 82 -0.50 -5.74 10.51
CA VAL A 82 0.74 -4.94 10.58
C VAL A 82 0.73 -3.82 9.55
N TRP A 83 0.40 -4.14 8.29
CA TRP A 83 0.39 -3.15 7.22
C TRP A 83 -0.76 -2.16 7.34
N ASP A 84 -1.91 -2.57 7.87
CA ASP A 84 -3.04 -1.69 8.18
C ASP A 84 -2.71 -0.69 9.29
N GLY A 85 -2.04 -1.17 10.35
CA GLY A 85 -1.50 -0.32 11.41
C GLY A 85 -0.43 0.65 10.89
N HIS A 86 0.49 0.18 10.06
CA HIS A 86 1.46 1.04 9.39
C HIS A 86 0.76 2.09 8.51
N ALA A 87 -0.26 1.70 7.75
CA ALA A 87 -1.03 2.62 6.91
C ALA A 87 -1.64 3.76 7.75
N ALA A 88 -2.31 3.42 8.85
CA ALA A 88 -2.97 4.38 9.73
C ALA A 88 -1.97 5.29 10.46
N VAL A 89 -0.92 4.71 11.07
CA VAL A 89 0.02 5.48 11.91
C VAL A 89 1.02 6.26 11.07
N TRP A 90 1.54 5.67 10.00
CA TRP A 90 2.64 6.24 9.23
C TRP A 90 2.18 7.22 8.15
N HIS A 91 1.03 6.96 7.55
CA HIS A 91 0.53 7.74 6.41
C HIS A 91 -0.84 8.38 6.67
N GLY A 92 -1.50 8.11 7.81
CA GLY A 92 -2.89 8.53 8.00
C GLY A 92 -3.81 7.96 6.91
N TYR A 93 -3.50 6.76 6.41
CA TYR A 93 -4.17 6.21 5.23
C TYR A 93 -5.60 5.78 5.54
N GLU A 94 -6.55 6.35 4.80
CA GLU A 94 -7.97 6.06 4.91
C GLU A 94 -8.52 5.46 3.62
N VAL A 95 -9.52 4.58 3.75
CA VAL A 95 -10.24 4.01 2.61
C VAL A 95 -11.70 4.41 2.71
N HIS A 96 -12.14 5.22 1.76
CA HIS A 96 -13.55 5.57 1.61
C HIS A 96 -14.19 4.73 0.50
N GLY A 97 -15.42 4.27 0.71
CA GLY A 97 -16.13 3.49 -0.30
C GLY A 97 -15.87 1.97 -0.24
N ILE A 98 -15.37 1.45 0.89
CA ILE A 98 -15.11 0.02 1.05
C ILE A 98 -16.37 -0.83 0.88
N GLU A 99 -17.53 -0.28 1.24
CA GLU A 99 -18.86 -0.86 1.09
C GLU A 99 -19.28 -1.07 -0.38
N LYS A 100 -18.58 -0.42 -1.33
CA LYS A 100 -18.81 -0.60 -2.77
C LYS A 100 -18.11 -1.85 -3.31
N ILE A 101 -17.20 -2.45 -2.55
CA ILE A 101 -16.57 -3.71 -2.91
C ILE A 101 -17.57 -4.83 -2.64
N PRO A 102 -17.88 -5.69 -3.63
CA PRO A 102 -18.90 -6.71 -3.45
C PRO A 102 -18.47 -7.70 -2.36
N GLU A 103 -19.39 -8.05 -1.46
CA GLU A 103 -19.14 -9.05 -0.41
C GLU A 103 -18.91 -10.45 -1.01
N LYS A 104 -19.54 -10.74 -2.16
CA LYS A 104 -19.44 -12.00 -2.89
C LYS A 104 -19.32 -11.75 -4.38
N GLY A 105 -18.63 -12.65 -5.08
CA GLY A 105 -18.45 -12.58 -6.52
C GLY A 105 -17.32 -11.64 -6.97
N PRO A 106 -17.03 -11.60 -8.27
CA PRO A 106 -15.85 -10.93 -8.79
C PRO A 106 -16.06 -9.45 -9.09
N ALA A 107 -14.96 -8.69 -9.05
CA ALA A 107 -14.90 -7.32 -9.56
C ALA A 107 -13.47 -7.02 -10.04
N LEU A 108 -13.36 -6.18 -11.06
CA LEU A 108 -12.09 -5.67 -11.55
C LEU A 108 -11.84 -4.28 -10.97
N ILE A 109 -10.84 -4.14 -10.12
CA ILE A 109 -10.41 -2.88 -9.53
C ILE A 109 -9.38 -2.25 -10.45
N ILE A 110 -9.66 -1.04 -10.93
CA ILE A 110 -8.72 -0.28 -11.77
C ILE A 110 -8.19 0.87 -10.95
N PHE A 111 -6.87 0.92 -10.78
CA PHE A 111 -6.23 1.89 -9.91
C PHE A 111 -5.03 2.56 -10.57
N TYR A 112 -4.74 3.76 -10.07
CA TYR A 112 -3.58 4.54 -10.47
C TYR A 112 -2.29 3.94 -9.90
N HIS A 113 -1.23 3.81 -10.70
CA HIS A 113 0.08 3.40 -10.19
C HIS A 113 0.78 4.60 -9.57
N GLY A 114 1.12 4.55 -8.28
CA GLY A 114 2.09 5.46 -7.65
C GLY A 114 3.54 5.15 -8.03
N ALA A 115 4.52 5.96 -7.61
CA ALA A 115 5.93 5.62 -7.84
C ALA A 115 6.30 4.27 -7.18
N ILE A 116 5.75 4.04 -5.99
CA ILE A 116 5.74 2.78 -5.27
C ILE A 116 4.26 2.47 -4.93
N PRO A 117 3.73 1.29 -5.25
CA PRO A 117 2.31 0.96 -5.06
C PRO A 117 2.00 0.57 -3.60
N ILE A 118 2.46 1.38 -2.63
CA ILE A 118 2.29 1.10 -1.21
C ILE A 118 0.84 1.23 -0.76
N ASP A 119 0.12 2.15 -1.39
CA ASP A 119 -1.31 2.36 -1.23
C ASP A 119 -2.12 1.11 -1.55
N TYR A 120 -1.74 0.38 -2.62
CA TYR A 120 -2.39 -0.87 -2.96
C TYR A 120 -2.20 -1.93 -1.88
N TYR A 121 -1.01 -2.01 -1.26
CA TYR A 121 -0.79 -2.93 -0.14
C TYR A 121 -1.67 -2.59 1.06
N TYR A 122 -1.84 -1.29 1.38
CA TYR A 122 -2.76 -0.85 2.43
C TYR A 122 -4.21 -1.14 2.10
N PHE A 123 -4.64 -0.86 0.87
CA PHE A 123 -5.97 -1.19 0.40
C PHE A 123 -6.27 -2.68 0.56
N MET A 124 -5.36 -3.55 0.10
CA MET A 124 -5.56 -4.99 0.18
C MET A 124 -5.55 -5.49 1.64
N ALA A 125 -4.72 -4.91 2.53
CA ALA A 125 -4.75 -5.21 3.95
C ALA A 125 -6.11 -4.85 4.58
N ARG A 126 -6.60 -3.63 4.30
CA ARG A 126 -7.90 -3.14 4.78
C ARG A 126 -9.05 -4.01 4.27
N ILE A 127 -9.07 -4.35 2.98
CA ILE A 127 -10.07 -5.26 2.40
C ILE A 127 -10.05 -6.63 3.09
N PHE A 128 -8.87 -7.20 3.30
CA PHE A 128 -8.76 -8.51 3.95
C PHE A 128 -9.27 -8.48 5.39
N ILE A 129 -8.96 -7.43 6.15
CA ILE A 129 -9.43 -7.28 7.55
C ILE A 129 -10.95 -7.10 7.62
N HIS A 130 -11.51 -6.24 6.77
CA HIS A 130 -12.94 -5.88 6.83
C HIS A 130 -13.86 -6.92 6.20
N THR A 131 -13.42 -7.57 5.12
CA THR A 131 -14.28 -8.45 4.31
C THR A 131 -13.85 -9.91 4.32
N GLY A 132 -12.64 -10.21 4.82
CA GLY A 132 -12.02 -11.53 4.71
C GLY A 132 -11.59 -11.91 3.29
N ARG A 133 -11.79 -11.03 2.30
CA ARG A 133 -11.48 -11.32 0.89
C ARG A 133 -10.05 -10.94 0.56
N THR A 134 -9.41 -11.75 -0.29
CA THR A 134 -8.15 -11.37 -0.93
C THR A 134 -8.43 -10.67 -2.25
N CYS A 135 -7.67 -9.60 -2.52
CA CYS A 135 -7.66 -8.93 -3.81
C CYS A 135 -6.38 -9.29 -4.56
N ARG A 136 -6.52 -10.04 -5.66
CA ARG A 136 -5.37 -10.43 -6.48
C ARG A 136 -4.88 -9.21 -7.25
N VAL A 137 -3.59 -9.16 -7.57
CA VAL A 137 -3.01 -8.03 -8.32
C VAL A 137 -2.15 -8.51 -9.48
N VAL A 138 -2.25 -7.81 -10.61
CA VAL A 138 -1.31 -8.01 -11.72
C VAL A 138 -0.03 -7.24 -11.43
N ALA A 139 1.09 -7.96 -11.30
CA ALA A 139 2.41 -7.38 -11.12
C ALA A 139 3.28 -7.55 -12.37
N ASP A 140 4.20 -6.61 -12.58
CA ASP A 140 5.17 -6.70 -13.65
C ASP A 140 6.12 -7.90 -13.44
N HIS A 141 6.61 -8.47 -14.54
CA HIS A 141 7.49 -9.62 -14.53
C HIS A 141 8.78 -9.39 -13.73
N PHE A 142 9.30 -8.16 -13.65
CA PHE A 142 10.51 -7.88 -12.86
C PHE A 142 10.30 -8.12 -11.36
N VAL A 143 9.09 -7.91 -10.83
CA VAL A 143 8.80 -8.03 -9.39
C VAL A 143 9.01 -9.47 -8.92
N PHE A 144 8.67 -10.44 -9.78
CA PHE A 144 8.87 -11.88 -9.52
C PHE A 144 10.34 -12.30 -9.53
N LYS A 145 11.24 -11.46 -10.04
CA LYS A 145 12.69 -11.72 -10.05
C LYS A 145 13.41 -11.17 -8.82
N VAL A 146 12.72 -10.38 -7.98
CA VAL A 146 13.32 -9.79 -6.78
C VAL A 146 13.56 -10.90 -5.74
N PRO A 147 14.81 -11.11 -5.29
CA PRO A 147 15.12 -12.15 -4.31
C PRO A 147 14.34 -11.97 -3.01
N GLY A 148 13.72 -13.06 -2.53
CA GLY A 148 12.94 -13.09 -1.29
C GLY A 148 11.48 -12.66 -1.41
N PHE A 149 11.04 -12.13 -2.57
CA PHE A 149 9.68 -11.62 -2.73
C PHE A 149 8.64 -12.71 -3.02
N SER A 150 9.04 -13.93 -3.37
CA SER A 150 8.10 -14.99 -3.78
C SER A 150 6.98 -15.23 -2.75
N LEU A 151 7.33 -15.46 -1.48
CA LEU A 151 6.33 -15.66 -0.41
C LEU A 151 5.46 -14.43 -0.18
N LEU A 152 6.03 -13.23 -0.31
CA LEU A 152 5.30 -11.99 -0.17
C LEU A 152 4.25 -11.84 -1.28
N LEU A 153 4.64 -12.14 -2.52
CA LEU A 153 3.77 -12.12 -3.69
C LEU A 153 2.65 -13.17 -3.57
N ASP A 154 2.94 -14.36 -3.03
CA ASP A 154 1.94 -15.40 -2.77
C ASP A 154 0.90 -14.94 -1.72
N VAL A 155 1.37 -14.31 -0.64
CA VAL A 155 0.54 -13.73 0.45
C VAL A 155 -0.28 -12.53 -0.02
N PHE A 156 0.17 -11.82 -1.05
CA PHE A 156 -0.56 -10.75 -1.69
C PHE A 156 -1.33 -11.17 -2.95
N CYS A 157 -1.34 -12.48 -3.25
CA CYS A 157 -2.00 -13.03 -4.44
C CYS A 157 -1.62 -12.31 -5.73
N ALA A 158 -0.35 -11.89 -5.86
CA ALA A 158 0.17 -11.31 -7.08
C ALA A 158 0.28 -12.38 -8.17
N LEU A 159 -0.10 -12.04 -9.39
CA LEU A 159 -0.01 -12.90 -10.55
C LEU A 159 0.65 -12.17 -11.72
N HIS A 160 1.22 -12.97 -12.62
CA HIS A 160 1.60 -12.47 -13.95
C HIS A 160 0.34 -12.03 -14.73
N GLY A 161 0.51 -11.06 -15.62
CA GLY A 161 -0.58 -10.39 -16.33
C GLY A 161 -1.11 -10.96 -17.64
N PRO A 162 -0.96 -12.24 -18.06
CA PRO A 162 -1.69 -12.73 -19.22
C PRO A 162 -3.21 -12.51 -19.05
N ARG A 163 -3.86 -12.04 -20.11
CA ARG A 163 -5.30 -11.71 -20.11
C ARG A 163 -6.15 -12.91 -19.71
N GLU A 164 -5.81 -14.09 -20.24
CA GLU A 164 -6.52 -15.35 -20.00
C GLU A 164 -6.53 -15.69 -18.51
N LYS A 165 -5.38 -15.50 -17.84
CA LYS A 165 -5.27 -15.75 -16.41
C LYS A 165 -6.07 -14.74 -15.59
N CYS A 166 -6.09 -13.48 -15.99
CA CYS A 166 -6.92 -12.45 -15.37
C CYS A 166 -8.41 -12.79 -15.45
N VAL A 167 -8.87 -13.24 -16.63
CA VAL A 167 -10.25 -13.68 -16.86
C VAL A 167 -10.59 -14.92 -16.03
N GLU A 168 -9.69 -15.90 -15.93
CA GLU A 168 -9.85 -17.10 -15.09
C GLU A 168 -10.02 -16.75 -13.60
N VAL A 169 -9.18 -15.83 -13.08
CA VAL A 169 -9.26 -15.34 -11.71
C VAL A 169 -10.62 -14.72 -11.41
N LEU A 170 -11.10 -13.85 -12.31
CA LEU A 170 -12.39 -13.19 -12.17
C LEU A 170 -13.55 -14.19 -12.30
N LYS A 171 -13.51 -15.11 -13.25
CA LYS A 171 -14.55 -16.15 -13.39
C LYS A 171 -14.61 -17.09 -12.19
N SER A 172 -13.50 -17.27 -11.48
CA SER A 172 -13.43 -18.00 -10.21
C SER A 172 -13.99 -17.21 -9.00
N GLY A 173 -14.54 -16.00 -9.22
CA GLY A 173 -15.21 -15.21 -8.20
C GLY A 173 -14.29 -14.35 -7.33
N HIS A 174 -13.02 -14.19 -7.70
CA HIS A 174 -12.06 -13.36 -6.97
C HIS A 174 -12.11 -11.89 -7.38
N LEU A 175 -11.66 -11.01 -6.48
CA LEU A 175 -11.32 -9.63 -6.82
C LEU A 175 -9.96 -9.61 -7.55
N LEU A 176 -9.85 -8.79 -8.58
CA LEU A 176 -8.61 -8.57 -9.32
C LEU A 176 -8.34 -7.07 -9.43
N ALA A 177 -7.12 -6.64 -9.17
CA ALA A 177 -6.68 -5.27 -9.34
C ALA A 177 -5.64 -5.17 -10.45
N ILE A 178 -5.80 -4.16 -11.31
CA ILE A 178 -4.89 -3.83 -12.40
C ILE A 178 -4.65 -2.32 -12.37
N SER A 179 -3.38 -1.92 -12.42
CA SER A 179 -3.02 -0.59 -12.87
C SER A 179 -2.71 -0.64 -14.37
N PRO A 180 -3.55 -0.04 -15.23
CA PRO A 180 -3.34 -0.10 -16.69
C PRO A 180 -2.06 0.62 -17.12
N GLY A 181 -1.67 1.64 -16.35
CA GLY A 181 -0.45 2.40 -16.51
C GLY A 181 0.83 1.64 -16.12
N GLY A 182 0.72 0.67 -15.21
CA GLY A 182 1.83 -0.19 -14.79
C GLY A 182 3.12 0.57 -14.49
N VAL A 183 4.26 -0.02 -14.82
CA VAL A 183 5.60 0.56 -14.55
C VAL A 183 5.81 1.90 -15.27
N ARG A 184 5.26 2.07 -16.48
CA ARG A 184 5.39 3.35 -17.22
C ARG A 184 4.73 4.50 -16.47
N GLU A 185 3.52 4.28 -15.95
CA GLU A 185 2.83 5.27 -15.11
C GLU A 185 3.58 5.44 -13.78
N ALA A 186 4.05 4.35 -13.16
CA ALA A 186 4.90 4.42 -11.97
C ALA A 186 6.06 5.40 -12.12
N LEU A 187 6.76 5.35 -13.26
CA LEU A 187 7.97 6.13 -13.52
C LEU A 187 7.74 7.56 -14.03
N LEU A 188 6.66 7.82 -14.77
CA LEU A 188 6.49 9.06 -15.54
C LEU A 188 5.41 10.01 -15.00
N SER A 189 4.49 9.51 -14.19
CA SER A 189 3.49 10.33 -13.53
C SER A 189 4.07 11.34 -12.54
N ASP A 190 3.31 12.40 -12.29
CA ASP A 190 3.57 13.42 -11.29
C ASP A 190 2.34 13.66 -10.38
N GLU A 191 2.39 14.71 -9.56
CA GLU A 191 1.34 15.16 -8.66
C GLU A 191 0.04 15.61 -9.35
N THR A 192 0.01 15.69 -10.69
CA THR A 192 -1.23 15.99 -11.44
C THR A 192 -2.13 14.77 -11.62
N TYR A 193 -1.64 13.57 -11.28
CA TYR A 193 -2.38 12.31 -11.40
C TYR A 193 -2.88 12.00 -12.82
N SER A 194 -2.21 12.52 -13.85
CA SER A 194 -2.52 12.16 -15.23
C SER A 194 -2.35 10.65 -15.43
N ILE A 195 -3.36 10.00 -15.99
CA ILE A 195 -3.33 8.56 -16.25
C ILE A 195 -2.49 8.29 -17.52
N ILE A 196 -1.52 7.38 -17.42
CA ILE A 196 -0.52 7.09 -18.46
C ILE A 196 -0.61 5.61 -18.85
N TRP A 197 -1.77 5.18 -19.33
CA TRP A 197 -1.95 3.82 -19.86
C TRP A 197 -1.67 3.70 -21.37
N GLY A 198 -1.65 4.81 -22.12
CA GLY A 198 -1.45 4.81 -23.58
C GLY A 198 -2.52 3.99 -24.32
N ASP A 199 -2.09 3.09 -25.21
CA ASP A 199 -3.00 2.19 -25.95
C ASP A 199 -3.32 0.88 -25.18
N ARG A 200 -2.90 0.75 -23.91
CA ARG A 200 -3.13 -0.47 -23.12
C ARG A 200 -4.60 -0.59 -22.70
N LYS A 201 -5.38 -1.23 -23.56
CA LYS A 201 -6.82 -1.50 -23.37
C LYS A 201 -7.12 -2.92 -22.87
N GLY A 202 -6.08 -3.69 -22.52
CA GLY A 202 -6.22 -5.09 -22.10
C GLY A 202 -7.13 -5.28 -20.89
N PHE A 203 -7.08 -4.37 -19.91
CA PHE A 203 -7.94 -4.42 -18.73
C PHE A 203 -9.44 -4.30 -19.06
N ALA A 204 -9.79 -3.46 -20.05
CA ALA A 204 -11.17 -3.29 -20.49
C ALA A 204 -11.67 -4.58 -21.15
N GLN A 205 -10.82 -5.21 -21.96
CA GLN A 205 -11.14 -6.48 -22.58
C GLN A 205 -11.26 -7.62 -21.56
N VAL A 206 -10.42 -7.64 -20.51
CA VAL A 206 -10.58 -8.57 -19.37
C VAL A 206 -11.96 -8.42 -18.73
N ALA A 207 -12.41 -7.18 -18.49
CA ALA A 207 -13.74 -6.94 -17.90
C ALA A 207 -14.88 -7.44 -18.80
N ILE A 208 -14.78 -7.21 -20.12
CA ILE A 208 -15.75 -7.68 -21.12
C ILE A 208 -15.83 -9.22 -21.11
N ASP A 209 -14.68 -9.91 -21.19
CA ASP A 209 -14.64 -11.37 -21.29
C ASP A 209 -15.10 -12.06 -20.00
N ALA A 210 -14.78 -11.46 -18.85
CA ALA A 210 -15.16 -11.95 -17.54
C ALA A 210 -16.60 -11.55 -17.17
N LYS A 211 -17.18 -10.56 -17.85
CA LYS A 211 -18.51 -9.97 -17.57
C LYS A 211 -18.63 -9.47 -16.13
N VAL A 212 -17.64 -8.71 -15.67
CA VAL A 212 -17.56 -8.20 -14.29
C VAL A 212 -17.60 -6.67 -14.25
N PRO A 213 -18.06 -6.08 -13.13
CA PRO A 213 -18.00 -4.64 -12.96
C PRO A 213 -16.54 -4.16 -12.83
N ILE A 214 -16.30 -2.94 -13.33
CA ILE A 214 -15.07 -2.19 -13.05
C ILE A 214 -15.34 -1.27 -11.87
N ILE A 215 -14.50 -1.36 -10.84
CA ILE A 215 -14.50 -0.44 -9.69
C ILE A 215 -13.25 0.44 -9.80
N PRO A 216 -13.40 1.74 -10.13
CA PRO A 216 -12.28 2.65 -10.12
C PRO A 216 -11.85 2.93 -8.67
N MET A 217 -10.55 2.87 -8.44
CA MET A 217 -9.90 3.24 -7.18
C MET A 217 -8.90 4.35 -7.46
N PHE A 218 -8.88 5.35 -6.59
CA PHE A 218 -7.94 6.47 -6.67
C PHE A 218 -7.35 6.74 -5.29
N THR A 219 -6.05 6.97 -5.26
CA THR A 219 -5.31 7.30 -4.04
C THR A 219 -4.77 8.71 -4.15
N GLN A 220 -5.18 9.58 -3.23
CA GLN A 220 -4.60 10.90 -3.08
C GLN A 220 -3.25 10.82 -2.35
N ASN A 221 -2.35 11.75 -2.64
CA ASN A 221 -1.04 11.92 -1.99
C ASN A 221 0.02 10.84 -2.27
N ILE A 222 -0.27 9.83 -3.10
CA ILE A 222 0.69 8.75 -3.38
C ILE A 222 1.93 9.25 -4.15
N ARG A 223 1.85 10.40 -4.82
CA ARG A 223 2.97 11.04 -5.55
C ARG A 223 3.76 12.03 -4.69
N GLU A 224 3.19 12.46 -3.58
CA GLU A 224 3.79 13.32 -2.58
C GLU A 224 4.60 12.47 -1.59
N GLY A 225 4.08 11.27 -1.25
CA GLY A 225 4.79 10.30 -0.42
C GLY A 225 5.99 9.65 -1.11
N PHE A 226 5.90 9.37 -2.41
CA PHE A 226 6.98 8.73 -3.18
C PHE A 226 7.11 9.34 -4.58
N ARG A 227 8.33 9.75 -4.94
CA ARG A 227 8.64 10.37 -6.24
C ARG A 227 9.70 9.60 -6.99
N SER A 228 9.52 9.47 -8.30
CA SER A 228 10.56 8.97 -9.20
C SER A 228 11.58 10.08 -9.49
N LEU A 229 12.87 9.78 -9.40
CA LEU A 229 13.97 10.76 -9.56
C LEU A 229 14.25 11.17 -11.03
N GLY A 230 13.29 11.01 -11.95
CA GLY A 230 13.53 11.11 -13.41
C GLY A 230 12.65 12.09 -14.20
N GLY A 231 11.84 12.93 -13.53
CA GLY A 231 10.80 13.74 -14.19
C GLY A 231 11.17 15.19 -14.59
N THR A 232 12.42 15.64 -14.41
CA THR A 232 12.77 17.05 -14.64
C THR A 232 12.90 17.49 -16.10
N ASN A 233 12.78 16.58 -17.07
CA ASN A 233 12.85 16.94 -18.49
C ASN A 233 11.49 17.39 -19.05
N LYS A 234 10.91 18.44 -18.49
CA LYS A 234 9.71 19.11 -19.07
C LYS A 234 10.00 19.90 -20.35
N GLU A 235 11.26 19.98 -20.82
CA GLU A 235 11.63 20.83 -21.97
C GLU A 235 11.77 20.14 -23.34
N CYS A 236 11.71 18.80 -23.46
CA CYS A 236 12.09 18.16 -24.73
C CYS A 236 10.94 17.63 -25.62
N SER A 237 9.67 17.64 -25.18
CA SER A 237 8.57 17.05 -25.99
C SER A 237 7.67 18.05 -26.72
N SER A 238 7.93 19.36 -26.64
CA SER A 238 7.10 20.38 -27.32
C SER A 238 7.54 20.67 -28.77
N ARG A 239 8.48 19.91 -29.33
CA ARG A 239 9.08 20.21 -30.65
C ARG A 239 8.78 19.23 -31.79
N THR A 240 7.95 18.20 -31.59
CA THR A 240 7.73 17.19 -32.65
C THR A 240 6.30 17.04 -33.17
N ASP A 241 5.35 17.84 -32.70
CA ASP A 241 4.01 17.90 -33.31
C ASP A 241 3.76 19.28 -33.92
N ARG A 242 4.31 19.50 -35.12
CA ARG A 242 3.87 20.53 -36.07
C ARG A 242 3.91 19.98 -37.48
#